data_AF-A0A7Y2CJ25-F1
#
_entry.id   AF-A0A7Y2CJ25-F1
#
_cell.length_a   1.000
_cell.length_b   1.000
_cell.length_c   1.000
_cell.angle_alpha   90.00
_cell.angle_beta   90.00
_cell.angle_gamma   90.00
#
_symmetry.space_group_name_H-M   'P 1'
#
loop_
_entity.id
_entity.type
_entity.pdbx_description
1 polymer ?
#
loop_
_entity_poly.entity_id
_entity_poly.type
_entity_poly.pdbx_seq_one_letter_code
_entity_poly.pdbx_strand_id
1 'polypeptide(L)'
;MTTGPGHLRPRNLPEILDGAVRHYRSRFLSFVVPFVPMALLDIVAAVGVASFAVALFRTPEYIPEPSLTEIGTWTLFGGLFVIVRGAAFLLGAGTTIYLAGTELAGKPMTLTESWDGARRRIWPLMGVGIMYSLAVGAGTLLFLLPGMYLAVVLAFAAHVLLLEGAGVFPSLGRSRDLVADHFWRAVGMWVFIIVVNTALGTLSNVLSEAGNFFLEDDGSGMA
;
A
#
# COMPACT_ATOMS: atom_id res chain seq x y z
N MET A 1 -26.40 27.51 22.58
CA MET A 1 -26.91 26.13 22.41
C MET A 1 -25.73 25.18 22.50
N THR A 2 -25.82 24.22 23.40
CA THR A 2 -24.75 23.36 23.92
C THR A 2 -24.40 22.23 22.94
N THR A 3 -23.16 22.18 22.45
CA THR A 3 -22.62 21.01 21.73
C THR A 3 -22.23 19.93 22.74
N GLY A 4 -23.17 19.05 23.06
CA GLY A 4 -22.90 17.85 23.87
C GLY A 4 -22.01 16.84 23.14
N PRO A 5 -21.32 15.93 23.86
CA PRO A 5 -20.46 14.92 23.26
C PRO A 5 -21.28 14.03 22.32
N GLY A 6 -20.82 13.93 21.08
CA GLY A 6 -21.52 13.26 19.98
C GLY A 6 -21.94 11.84 20.35
N HIS A 7 -23.25 11.66 20.52
CA HIS A 7 -23.87 10.36 20.64
C HIS A 7 -23.60 9.60 19.34
N LEU A 8 -22.87 8.48 19.41
CA LEU A 8 -22.64 7.59 18.26
C LEU A 8 -23.97 6.90 17.91
N ARG A 9 -24.88 7.64 17.28
CA ARG A 9 -26.11 7.09 16.71
C ARG A 9 -25.70 6.02 15.68
N PRO A 10 -26.36 4.85 15.65
CA PRO A 10 -26.14 3.86 14.60
C PRO A 10 -26.29 4.54 13.25
N ARG A 11 -25.19 4.65 12.51
CA ARG A 11 -25.19 5.25 11.17
C ARG A 11 -25.60 4.18 10.17
N ASN A 12 -26.55 4.51 9.31
CA ASN A 12 -26.91 3.64 8.20
C ASN A 12 -25.76 3.60 7.18
N LEU A 13 -25.63 2.51 6.41
CA LEU A 13 -24.56 2.34 5.42
C LEU A 13 -24.38 3.55 4.48
N PRO A 14 -25.44 4.19 3.94
CA PRO A 14 -25.28 5.39 3.11
C PRO A 14 -24.65 6.57 3.86
N GLU A 15 -24.98 6.76 5.14
CA GLU A 15 -24.39 7.85 5.95
C GLU A 15 -22.91 7.61 6.25
N ILE A 16 -22.51 6.33 6.40
CA ILE A 16 -21.11 5.95 6.58
C ILE A 16 -20.34 6.20 5.27
N LEU A 17 -20.89 5.78 4.13
CA LEU A 17 -20.26 5.95 2.83
C LEU A 17 -20.16 7.44 2.45
N ASP A 18 -21.24 8.22 2.60
CA ASP A 18 -21.23 9.66 2.33
C ASP A 18 -20.27 10.39 3.26
N GLY A 19 -20.22 10.00 4.54
CA GLY A 19 -19.27 10.52 5.52
C GLY A 19 -17.83 10.24 5.11
N ALA A 20 -17.54 8.99 4.72
CA ALA A 20 -16.21 8.56 4.29
C ALA A 20 -15.76 9.26 3.00
N VAL A 21 -16.63 9.34 2.00
CA VAL A 21 -16.35 10.02 0.72
C VAL A 21 -16.12 11.51 0.93
N ARG A 22 -16.94 12.17 1.75
CA ARG A 22 -16.78 13.59 2.06
C ARG A 22 -15.47 13.86 2.78
N HIS A 23 -15.11 13.00 3.73
CA HIS A 23 -13.85 13.11 4.48
C HIS A 23 -12.64 12.88 3.58
N TYR A 24 -12.69 11.85 2.73
CA TYR A 24 -11.65 11.57 1.74
C TYR A 24 -11.47 12.72 0.75
N ARG A 25 -12.56 13.31 0.24
CA ARG A 25 -12.49 14.42 -0.72
C ARG A 25 -11.99 15.72 -0.09
N SER A 26 -12.38 16.03 1.16
CA SER A 26 -11.94 17.25 1.83
C SER A 26 -10.47 17.20 2.28
N ARG A 27 -9.94 16.00 2.51
CA ARG A 27 -8.56 15.78 2.98
C ARG A 27 -7.75 14.86 2.06
N PHE A 28 -8.08 14.84 0.78
CA PHE A 28 -7.48 13.93 -0.20
C PHE A 28 -5.96 13.95 -0.16
N LEU A 29 -5.37 15.16 -0.16
CA LEU A 29 -3.92 15.33 -0.10
C LEU A 29 -3.30 14.73 1.16
N SER A 30 -3.97 14.79 2.31
CA SER A 30 -3.46 14.19 3.55
C SER A 30 -3.40 12.66 3.50
N PHE A 31 -4.22 12.02 2.65
CA PHE A 31 -4.17 10.57 2.42
C PHE A 31 -3.19 10.17 1.32
N VAL A 32 -2.89 11.05 0.36
CA VAL A 32 -2.08 10.73 -0.83
C VAL A 32 -0.62 11.14 -0.65
N VAL A 33 -0.35 12.32 -0.08
CA VAL A 33 1.00 12.86 0.11
C VAL A 33 1.95 11.89 0.84
N PRO A 34 1.52 11.13 1.88
CA PRO A 34 2.39 10.14 2.53
C PRO A 34 2.96 9.06 1.61
N PHE A 35 2.30 8.79 0.47
CA PHE A 35 2.73 7.78 -0.50
C PHE A 35 3.57 8.35 -1.64
N VAL A 36 3.76 9.68 -1.72
CA VAL A 36 4.59 10.31 -2.77
C VAL A 36 6.02 9.77 -2.78
N PRO A 37 6.73 9.58 -1.65
CA PRO A 37 8.07 9.01 -1.67
C PRO A 37 8.11 7.60 -2.28
N MET A 38 7.12 6.77 -1.98
CA MET A 38 6.97 5.43 -2.56
C MET A 38 6.72 5.51 -4.07
N ALA A 39 5.81 6.38 -4.50
CA ALA A 39 5.53 6.58 -5.92
C ALA A 39 6.76 7.06 -6.70
N LEU A 40 7.55 7.97 -6.13
CA LEU A 40 8.80 8.43 -6.74
C LEU A 40 9.83 7.30 -6.88
N LEU A 41 9.95 6.42 -5.88
CA LEU A 41 10.80 5.23 -5.98
C LEU A 41 10.34 4.30 -7.10
N ASP A 42 9.03 4.06 -7.20
CA ASP A 42 8.45 3.20 -8.24
C ASP A 42 8.65 3.84 -9.64
N ILE A 43 8.56 5.16 -9.79
CA ILE A 43 8.86 5.88 -11.05
C ILE A 43 10.34 5.72 -11.43
N VAL A 44 11.26 5.95 -10.50
CA VAL A 44 12.71 5.81 -10.76
C VAL A 44 13.04 4.36 -11.17
N ALA A 45 12.47 3.38 -10.49
CA ALA A 45 12.64 1.97 -10.85
C ALA A 45 12.07 1.67 -12.24
N ALA A 46 10.87 2.18 -12.55
CA ALA A 46 10.25 1.99 -13.87
C ALA A 46 11.09 2.61 -15.00
N VAL A 47 11.61 3.82 -14.82
CA VAL A 47 12.51 4.48 -15.79
C VAL A 47 13.80 3.68 -15.95
N GLY A 48 14.38 3.15 -14.86
CA GLY A 48 15.57 2.30 -14.91
C GLY A 48 15.34 1.02 -15.70
N VAL A 49 14.22 0.33 -15.43
CA VAL A 49 13.82 -0.89 -16.16
C VAL A 49 13.57 -0.59 -17.64
N ALA A 50 12.84 0.49 -17.96
CA ALA A 50 12.57 0.88 -19.34
C ALA A 50 13.87 1.22 -20.10
N SER A 51 14.80 1.94 -19.46
CA SER A 51 16.11 2.27 -20.04
C SER A 51 16.93 1.02 -20.32
N PHE A 52 16.94 0.06 -19.40
CA PHE A 52 17.60 -1.23 -19.58
C PHE A 52 16.97 -2.03 -20.72
N ALA A 53 15.63 -2.08 -20.80
CA ALA A 53 14.92 -2.75 -21.88
C ALA A 53 15.26 -2.14 -23.26
N VAL A 54 15.26 -0.81 -23.38
CA VAL A 54 15.66 -0.11 -24.63
C VAL A 54 17.10 -0.41 -25.02
N ALA A 55 18.02 -0.47 -24.06
CA ALA A 55 19.41 -0.85 -24.33
C ALA A 55 19.50 -2.26 -24.92
N LEU A 56 18.76 -3.21 -24.35
CA LEU A 56 18.70 -4.60 -24.83
C LEU A 56 18.15 -4.69 -26.27
N PHE A 57 17.09 -3.93 -26.58
CA PHE A 57 16.52 -3.90 -27.94
C PHE A 57 17.45 -3.27 -28.99
N ARG A 58 18.28 -2.28 -28.60
CA ARG A 58 19.20 -1.60 -29.53
C ARG A 58 20.43 -2.44 -29.87
N THR A 59 20.83 -3.36 -29.00
CA THR A 59 21.98 -4.24 -29.22
C THR A 59 21.56 -5.72 -29.19
N PRO A 60 20.74 -6.18 -30.17
CA PRO A 60 20.14 -7.51 -30.14
C PRO A 60 21.15 -8.66 -30.24
N GLU A 61 22.38 -8.39 -30.70
CA GLU A 61 23.46 -9.37 -30.85
C GLU A 61 24.34 -9.52 -29.59
N TYR A 62 24.15 -8.67 -28.58
CA TYR A 62 24.90 -8.69 -27.33
C TYR A 62 23.96 -8.83 -26.13
N ILE A 63 23.61 -10.07 -25.80
CA ILE A 63 23.07 -10.42 -24.48
C ILE A 63 24.24 -10.99 -23.67
N PRO A 64 24.96 -10.15 -22.90
CA PRO A 64 26.05 -10.66 -22.08
C PRO A 64 25.46 -11.64 -21.05
N GLU A 65 26.04 -12.84 -20.97
CA GLU A 65 25.80 -13.73 -19.84
C GLU A 65 26.20 -12.99 -18.56
N PRO A 66 25.28 -12.78 -17.61
CA PRO A 66 25.56 -11.97 -16.45
C PRO A 66 26.64 -12.64 -15.61
N SER A 67 27.73 -11.93 -15.36
CA SER A 67 28.78 -12.38 -14.46
C SER A 67 28.25 -12.51 -13.03
N LEU A 68 28.89 -13.37 -12.21
CA LEU A 68 28.52 -13.52 -10.79
C LEU A 68 28.53 -12.18 -10.04
N THR A 69 29.46 -11.28 -10.40
CA THR A 69 29.53 -9.93 -9.83
C THR A 69 28.29 -9.11 -10.18
N GLU A 70 27.89 -9.09 -11.45
CA GLU A 70 26.69 -8.38 -11.90
C GLU A 70 25.44 -8.94 -11.23
N ILE A 71 25.28 -10.27 -11.17
CA ILE A 71 24.18 -10.92 -10.45
C ILE A 71 24.14 -10.47 -8.98
N GLY A 72 25.29 -10.48 -8.31
CA GLY A 72 25.44 -10.01 -6.93
C GLY A 72 25.04 -8.54 -6.77
N THR A 73 25.52 -7.68 -7.68
CA THR A 73 25.19 -6.25 -7.70
C THR A 73 23.69 -6.03 -7.86
N TRP A 74 23.05 -6.65 -8.85
CA TRP A 74 21.61 -6.54 -9.06
C TRP A 74 20.80 -7.07 -7.88
N THR A 75 21.23 -8.18 -7.29
CA THR A 75 20.57 -8.76 -6.11
C THR A 75 20.64 -7.81 -4.91
N LEU A 76 21.80 -7.19 -4.66
CA LEU A 76 21.98 -6.24 -3.56
C LEU A 76 21.15 -4.96 -3.77
N PHE A 77 21.21 -4.36 -4.96
CA PHE A 77 20.44 -3.15 -5.27
C PHE A 77 18.93 -3.42 -5.28
N GLY A 78 18.51 -4.55 -5.85
CA GLY A 78 17.11 -4.98 -5.83
C GLY A 78 16.60 -5.23 -4.41
N GLY A 79 17.39 -5.92 -3.58
CA GLY A 79 17.07 -6.14 -2.16
C GLY A 79 16.96 -4.84 -1.38
N LEU A 80 17.93 -3.92 -1.54
CA LEU A 80 17.88 -2.59 -0.93
C LEU A 80 16.66 -1.80 -1.40
N PHE A 81 16.36 -1.82 -2.70
CA PHE A 81 15.17 -1.17 -3.27
C PHE A 81 13.89 -1.70 -2.61
N VAL A 82 13.72 -3.01 -2.49
CA VAL A 82 12.55 -3.63 -1.84
C VAL A 82 12.42 -3.18 -0.38
N ILE A 83 13.52 -3.12 0.36
CA ILE A 83 13.51 -2.66 1.77
C ILE A 83 13.09 -1.19 1.86
N VAL A 84 13.72 -0.31 1.07
CA VAL A 84 13.44 1.13 1.08
C VAL A 84 12.01 1.41 0.63
N ARG A 85 11.55 0.74 -0.42
CA ARG A 85 10.19 0.83 -0.96
C ARG A 85 9.16 0.32 0.04
N GLY A 86 9.44 -0.79 0.73
CA GLY A 86 8.61 -1.32 1.81
C GLY A 86 8.50 -0.37 3.00
N ALA A 87 9.62 0.23 3.43
CA ALA A 87 9.62 1.24 4.47
C ALA A 87 8.81 2.49 4.08
N ALA A 88 8.96 2.98 2.84
CA ALA A 88 8.18 4.09 2.33
C ALA A 88 6.66 3.78 2.31
N PHE A 89 6.27 2.58 1.88
CA PHE A 89 4.89 2.11 1.94
C PHE A 89 4.35 2.07 3.38
N LEU A 90 5.12 1.50 4.31
CA LEU A 90 4.71 1.40 5.72
C LEU A 90 4.61 2.76 6.40
N LEU A 91 5.46 3.73 6.05
CA LEU A 91 5.34 5.11 6.51
C LEU A 91 4.06 5.76 5.97
N GLY A 92 3.76 5.60 4.68
CA GLY A 92 2.53 6.10 4.06
C GLY A 92 1.28 5.50 4.71
N ALA A 93 1.25 4.17 4.84
CA ALA A 93 0.18 3.44 5.49
C ALA A 93 0.06 3.84 6.97
N GLY A 94 1.16 3.91 7.72
CA GLY A 94 1.13 4.29 9.14
C GLY A 94 0.66 5.73 9.37
N THR A 95 1.03 6.66 8.48
CA THR A 95 0.58 8.05 8.54
C THR A 95 -0.93 8.12 8.35
N THR A 96 -1.46 7.42 7.34
CA THR A 96 -2.91 7.39 7.09
C THR A 96 -3.69 6.68 8.18
N ILE A 97 -3.14 5.60 8.77
CA ILE A 97 -3.73 4.93 9.94
C ILE A 97 -3.82 5.89 11.13
N TYR A 98 -2.75 6.63 11.45
CA TYR A 98 -2.78 7.61 12.54
C TYR A 98 -3.78 8.72 12.27
N LEU A 99 -3.77 9.29 11.05
CA LEU A 99 -4.69 10.35 10.66
C LEU A 99 -6.14 9.89 10.81
N ALA A 100 -6.53 8.81 10.15
CA ALA A 100 -7.90 8.30 10.22
C ALA A 100 -8.27 7.87 11.65
N GLY A 101 -7.43 7.07 12.31
CA GLY A 101 -7.73 6.52 13.63
C GLY A 101 -7.94 7.58 14.71
N THR A 102 -7.13 8.64 14.71
CA THR A 102 -7.25 9.74 15.69
C THR A 102 -8.41 10.67 15.39
N GLU A 103 -8.70 10.94 14.11
CA GLU A 103 -9.83 11.77 13.71
C GLU A 103 -11.18 11.08 13.94
N LEU A 104 -11.25 9.76 13.74
CA LEU A 104 -12.41 8.96 14.15
C LEU A 104 -12.62 8.99 15.67
N ALA A 105 -11.55 9.13 16.46
CA ALA A 105 -11.63 9.33 17.90
C ALA A 105 -11.99 10.79 18.30
N GLY A 106 -12.30 11.65 17.32
CA GLY A 106 -12.72 13.03 17.53
C GLY A 106 -11.57 14.00 17.85
N LYS A 107 -10.31 13.59 17.67
CA LYS A 107 -9.14 14.44 17.89
C LYS A 107 -8.63 14.96 16.54
N PRO A 108 -8.57 16.28 16.32
CA PRO A 108 -7.99 16.81 15.09
C PRO A 108 -6.51 16.40 15.04
N MET A 109 -6.08 15.90 13.88
CA MET A 109 -4.72 15.44 13.67
C MET A 109 -4.17 16.03 12.38
N THR A 110 -2.95 16.56 12.43
CA THR A 110 -2.27 17.09 11.24
C THR A 110 -1.46 16.01 10.52
N LEU A 111 -1.14 16.28 9.24
CA LEU A 111 -0.29 15.40 8.44
C LEU A 111 1.11 15.23 9.04
N THR A 112 1.69 16.32 9.56
CA THR A 112 3.02 16.30 10.16
C THR A 112 3.05 15.49 11.46
N GLU A 113 2.05 15.64 12.32
CA GLU A 113 1.95 14.87 13.57
C GLU A 113 1.76 13.37 13.29
N SER A 114 0.94 13.02 12.31
CA SER A 114 0.70 11.62 11.93
C SER A 114 1.93 10.98 11.29
N TRP A 115 2.66 11.73 10.46
CA TRP A 115 3.95 11.31 9.91
C TRP A 115 4.99 11.09 11.01
N ASP A 116 5.08 12.01 11.97
CA ASP A 116 6.00 11.92 13.11
C ASP A 116 5.66 10.72 14.02
N GLY A 117 4.38 10.42 14.20
CA GLY A 117 3.92 9.21 14.88
C GLY A 117 4.36 7.95 14.14
N ALA A 118 4.10 7.88 12.83
CA ALA A 118 4.43 6.72 12.00
C ALA A 118 5.94 6.47 11.93
N ARG A 119 6.75 7.50 11.69
CA ARG A 119 8.21 7.37 11.56
C ARG A 119 8.88 6.87 12.83
N ARG A 120 8.38 7.27 14.01
CA ARG A 120 8.92 6.79 15.30
C ARG A 120 8.66 5.29 15.52
N ARG A 121 7.64 4.75 14.85
CA ARG A 121 7.24 3.33 14.92
C ARG A 121 7.65 2.55 13.66
N ILE A 122 8.53 3.08 12.81
CA ILE A 122 8.90 2.41 11.56
C ILE A 122 9.54 1.03 11.78
N TRP A 123 10.38 0.87 12.80
CA TRP A 123 11.01 -0.42 13.10
C TRP A 123 9.99 -1.48 13.56
N PRO A 124 9.11 -1.19 14.53
CA PRO A 124 8.00 -2.10 14.83
C PRO A 124 7.07 -2.37 13.63
N LEU A 125 6.78 -1.37 12.79
CA LEU A 125 5.98 -1.54 11.57
C LEU A 125 6.66 -2.48 10.57
N MET A 126 7.98 -2.36 10.38
CA MET A 126 8.74 -3.29 9.56
C MET A 126 8.68 -4.70 10.14
N GLY A 127 8.79 -4.86 11.46
CA GLY A 127 8.62 -6.14 12.13
C GLY A 127 7.25 -6.78 11.86
N VAL A 128 6.16 -6.01 11.96
CA VAL A 128 4.81 -6.48 11.61
C VAL A 128 4.71 -6.80 10.13
N GLY A 129 5.23 -5.94 9.25
CA GLY A 129 5.20 -6.15 7.80
C GLY A 129 5.95 -7.42 7.37
N ILE A 130 7.13 -7.67 7.95
CA ILE A 130 7.90 -8.90 7.72
C ILE A 130 7.11 -10.12 8.22
N MET A 131 6.57 -10.08 9.43
CA MET A 131 5.84 -11.22 9.99
C MET A 131 4.55 -11.50 9.21
N TYR A 132 3.84 -10.45 8.81
CA TYR A 132 2.69 -10.54 7.91
C TYR A 132 3.07 -11.19 6.59
N SER A 133 4.14 -10.71 5.94
CA SER A 133 4.60 -11.22 4.64
C SER A 133 5.06 -12.67 4.72
N LEU A 134 5.75 -13.05 5.80
CA LEU A 134 6.17 -14.44 6.03
C LEU A 134 4.96 -15.35 6.29
N ALA A 135 4.01 -14.94 7.12
CA ALA A 135 2.82 -15.73 7.41
C ALA A 135 1.95 -15.91 6.16
N VAL A 136 1.63 -14.82 5.45
CA VAL A 136 0.83 -14.85 4.23
C VAL A 136 1.57 -15.57 3.11
N GLY A 137 2.87 -15.30 2.94
CA GLY A 137 3.72 -15.92 1.91
C GLY A 137 3.84 -17.44 2.12
N ALA A 138 4.16 -17.88 3.34
CA ALA A 138 4.22 -19.30 3.66
C ALA A 138 2.85 -19.99 3.53
N GLY A 139 1.78 -19.32 3.98
CA GLY A 139 0.42 -19.79 3.81
C GLY A 139 0.09 -20.00 2.33
N THR A 140 0.34 -18.98 1.50
CA THR A 140 0.10 -19.01 0.05
C THR A 140 0.93 -20.07 -0.67
N LEU A 141 2.19 -20.24 -0.27
CA LEU A 141 3.09 -21.25 -0.84
C LEU A 141 2.61 -22.68 -0.55
N LEU A 142 2.04 -22.90 0.64
CA LEU A 142 1.46 -24.20 0.99
C LEU A 142 0.14 -24.42 0.22
N PHE A 143 -0.78 -23.45 0.29
CA PHE A 143 -2.02 -23.39 -0.48
C PHE A 143 -2.56 -21.95 -0.58
N LEU A 144 -3.23 -21.60 -1.67
CA LEU A 144 -3.79 -20.25 -1.84
C LEU A 144 -4.79 -19.86 -0.72
N LEU A 145 -5.65 -20.79 -0.30
CA LEU A 145 -6.68 -20.54 0.72
C LEU A 145 -6.14 -20.14 2.11
N PRO A 146 -5.18 -20.86 2.73
CA PRO A 146 -4.59 -20.45 4.00
C PRO A 146 -3.82 -19.13 3.90
N GLY A 147 -3.19 -18.84 2.76
CA GLY A 147 -2.59 -17.54 2.49
C GLY A 147 -3.61 -16.39 2.57
N MET A 148 -4.73 -16.52 1.86
CA MET A 148 -5.82 -15.54 1.91
C MET A 148 -6.44 -15.41 3.31
N TYR A 149 -6.64 -16.53 4.01
CA TYR A 149 -7.15 -16.51 5.39
C TYR A 149 -6.24 -15.69 6.30
N LEU A 150 -4.92 -15.92 6.25
CA LEU A 150 -3.95 -15.17 7.06
C LEU A 150 -3.89 -13.69 6.66
N ALA A 151 -4.04 -13.38 5.36
CA ALA A 151 -4.05 -12.01 4.87
C ALA A 151 -5.20 -11.19 5.48
N VAL A 152 -6.38 -11.81 5.62
CA VAL A 152 -7.57 -11.20 6.22
C VAL A 152 -7.43 -11.09 7.74
N VAL A 153 -7.01 -12.18 8.40
CA VAL A 153 -6.88 -12.24 9.87
C VAL A 153 -5.85 -11.24 10.41
N LEU A 154 -4.78 -10.99 9.66
CA LEU A 154 -3.70 -10.09 10.07
C LEU A 154 -3.84 -8.66 9.52
N ALA A 155 -4.94 -8.33 8.84
CA ALA A 155 -5.15 -7.03 8.19
C ALA A 155 -5.09 -5.83 9.15
N PHE A 156 -5.43 -6.03 10.43
CA PHE A 156 -5.48 -4.97 11.45
C PHE A 156 -4.22 -4.91 12.32
N ALA A 157 -3.20 -5.73 12.08
CA ALA A 157 -2.00 -5.77 12.91
C ALA A 157 -1.28 -4.40 13.00
N ALA A 158 -1.15 -3.71 11.86
CA ALA A 158 -0.58 -2.36 11.85
C ALA A 158 -1.45 -1.33 12.61
N HIS A 159 -2.77 -1.47 12.56
CA HIS A 159 -3.70 -0.60 13.29
C HIS A 159 -3.56 -0.79 14.80
N VAL A 160 -3.51 -2.04 15.25
CA VAL A 160 -3.29 -2.36 16.66
C VAL A 160 -1.94 -1.84 17.15
N LEU A 161 -0.87 -2.06 16.37
CA LEU A 161 0.46 -1.59 16.75
C LEU A 161 0.51 -0.07 16.93
N LEU A 162 -0.09 0.69 16.02
CA LEU A 162 -0.02 2.15 16.01
C LEU A 162 -1.00 2.79 16.98
N LEU A 163 -2.24 2.30 17.02
CA LEU A 163 -3.33 2.90 17.80
C LEU A 163 -3.42 2.35 19.22
N GLU A 164 -3.18 1.06 19.42
CA GLU A 164 -3.14 0.44 20.76
C GLU A 164 -1.72 0.45 21.36
N GLY A 165 -0.72 0.89 20.60
CA GLY A 165 0.67 0.99 21.04
C GLY A 165 1.36 -0.35 21.27
N ALA A 166 0.74 -1.45 20.85
CA ALA A 166 1.20 -2.82 21.05
C ALA A 166 2.55 -3.12 20.39
N GLY A 167 3.24 -4.15 20.87
CA GLY A 167 4.43 -4.70 20.21
C GLY A 167 4.09 -5.51 18.97
N VAL A 168 5.12 -5.95 18.23
CA VAL A 168 4.98 -6.71 16.97
C VAL A 168 4.13 -7.98 17.16
N PHE A 169 4.52 -8.91 18.03
CA PHE A 169 3.78 -10.15 18.25
C PHE A 169 2.39 -9.95 18.87
N PRO A 170 2.23 -9.13 19.93
CA PRO A 170 0.91 -8.85 20.49
C PRO A 170 -0.06 -8.27 19.46
N SER A 171 0.42 -7.43 18.54
CA SER A 171 -0.43 -6.82 17.50
C SER A 171 -1.03 -7.83 16.53
N LEU A 172 -0.30 -8.91 16.22
CA LEU A 172 -0.78 -9.98 15.33
C LEU A 172 -1.86 -10.83 15.99
N GLY A 173 -1.65 -11.21 17.27
CA GLY A 173 -2.65 -11.94 18.05
C GLY A 173 -3.93 -11.13 18.21
N ARG A 174 -3.78 -9.86 18.60
CA ARG A 174 -4.91 -8.95 18.75
C ARG A 174 -5.66 -8.69 17.44
N SER A 175 -4.96 -8.58 16.31
CA SER A 175 -5.59 -8.48 14.99
C SER A 175 -6.48 -9.68 14.71
N ARG A 176 -6.01 -10.90 15.04
CA ARG A 176 -6.79 -12.11 14.85
C ARG A 176 -8.07 -12.10 15.69
N ASP A 177 -7.98 -11.68 16.94
CA ASP A 177 -9.14 -11.59 17.83
C ASP A 177 -10.19 -10.61 17.29
N LEU A 178 -9.75 -9.46 16.75
CA LEU A 178 -10.65 -8.47 16.14
C LEU A 178 -11.36 -8.99 14.89
N VAL A 179 -10.67 -9.81 14.08
CA VAL A 179 -11.23 -10.35 12.84
C VAL A 179 -12.13 -11.56 13.09
N ALA A 180 -11.87 -12.36 14.12
CA ALA A 180 -12.60 -13.61 14.39
C ALA A 180 -14.12 -13.39 14.47
N ASP A 181 -14.56 -12.33 15.16
CA ASP A 181 -15.99 -12.02 15.32
C ASP A 181 -16.65 -11.44 14.06
N HIS A 182 -15.85 -10.89 13.14
CA HIS A 182 -16.33 -10.12 11.99
C HIS A 182 -15.70 -10.58 10.67
N PHE A 183 -15.29 -11.85 10.59
CA PHE A 183 -14.47 -12.38 9.49
C PHE A 183 -15.06 -12.07 8.12
N TRP A 184 -16.36 -12.32 7.91
CA TRP A 184 -17.02 -12.07 6.63
C TRP A 184 -17.06 -10.59 6.23
N ARG A 185 -17.11 -9.67 7.20
CA ARG A 185 -17.01 -8.23 6.92
C ARG A 185 -15.59 -7.86 6.50
N ALA A 186 -14.58 -8.44 7.17
CA ALA A 186 -13.19 -8.25 6.79
C ALA A 186 -12.89 -8.81 5.39
N VAL A 187 -13.42 -10.00 5.06
CA VAL A 187 -13.35 -10.58 3.71
C VAL A 187 -14.03 -9.67 2.69
N GLY A 188 -15.26 -9.21 2.97
CA GLY A 188 -15.99 -8.33 2.05
C GLY A 188 -15.24 -7.01 1.78
N MET A 189 -14.63 -6.42 2.80
CA MET A 189 -13.79 -5.23 2.64
C MET A 189 -12.51 -5.53 1.84
N TRP A 190 -11.89 -6.68 2.07
CA TRP A 190 -10.69 -7.10 1.34
C TRP A 190 -10.97 -7.33 -0.15
N VAL A 191 -12.09 -7.99 -0.47
CA VAL A 191 -12.56 -8.17 -1.86
C VAL A 191 -12.85 -6.81 -2.51
N PHE A 192 -13.51 -5.90 -1.79
CA PHE A 192 -13.76 -4.55 -2.29
C PHE A 192 -12.46 -3.80 -2.63
N ILE A 193 -11.45 -3.88 -1.75
CA ILE A 193 -10.13 -3.29 -1.99
C ILE A 193 -9.47 -3.88 -3.23
N ILE A 194 -9.54 -5.19 -3.43
CA ILE A 194 -9.01 -5.86 -4.63
C ILE A 194 -9.71 -5.34 -5.87
N VAL A 195 -11.04 -5.30 -5.89
CA VAL A 195 -11.82 -4.82 -7.04
C VAL A 195 -11.43 -3.39 -7.41
N VAL A 196 -11.31 -2.50 -6.42
CA VAL A 196 -10.89 -1.11 -6.66
C VAL A 196 -9.46 -1.05 -7.21
N ASN A 197 -8.52 -1.78 -6.62
CA ASN A 197 -7.13 -1.80 -7.09
C ASN A 197 -7.01 -2.36 -8.51
N THR A 198 -7.73 -3.44 -8.84
CA THR A 198 -7.74 -4.01 -10.18
C THR A 198 -8.35 -3.03 -11.18
N ALA A 199 -9.46 -2.36 -10.84
CA ALA A 199 -10.07 -1.36 -11.71
C ALA A 199 -9.12 -0.19 -12.02
N LEU A 200 -8.40 0.31 -11.01
CA LEU A 200 -7.38 1.34 -11.18
C LEU A 200 -6.21 0.86 -12.05
N GLY A 201 -5.77 -0.39 -11.85
CA GLY A 201 -4.72 -1.01 -12.68
C GLY A 201 -5.13 -1.14 -14.14
N THR A 202 -6.35 -1.63 -14.40
CA THR A 202 -6.87 -1.73 -15.78
C THR A 202 -7.01 -0.36 -16.44
N LEU A 203 -7.44 0.66 -15.69
CA LEU A 203 -7.52 2.02 -16.21
C LEU A 203 -6.14 2.56 -16.60
N SER A 204 -5.13 2.33 -15.76
CA SER A 204 -3.74 2.70 -16.07
C SER A 204 -3.23 2.03 -17.35
N ASN A 205 -3.55 0.75 -17.55
CA ASN A 205 -3.14 0.02 -18.76
C ASN A 205 -3.80 0.58 -20.01
N VAL A 206 -5.12 0.85 -19.97
CA VAL A 206 -5.86 1.45 -21.09
C VAL A 206 -5.32 2.83 -21.45
N LEU A 207 -5.00 3.67 -20.45
CA LEU A 207 -4.40 4.99 -20.71
C LEU A 207 -3.00 4.85 -21.35
N SER A 208 -2.22 3.86 -20.94
CA SER A 208 -0.92 3.57 -21.54
C SER A 208 -1.04 3.16 -23.01
N GLU A 209 -2.00 2.28 -23.32
CA GLU A 209 -2.26 1.84 -24.70
C GLU A 209 -2.76 2.99 -25.57
N ALA A 210 -3.67 3.82 -25.05
CA ALA A 210 -4.14 5.01 -25.75
C ALA A 210 -3.00 5.99 -26.05
N GLY A 211 -2.10 6.22 -25.07
CA GLY A 211 -0.91 7.04 -25.28
C GLY A 211 -0.01 6.52 -26.40
N ASN A 212 0.21 5.21 -26.45
CA ASN A 212 1.00 4.59 -27.51
C ASN A 212 0.37 4.76 -28.90
N PHE A 213 -0.96 4.62 -29.01
CA PHE A 213 -1.68 4.82 -30.28
C PHE A 213 -1.50 6.23 -30.85
N PHE A 214 -1.60 7.27 -30.01
CA PHE A 214 -1.40 8.66 -30.46
C PHE A 214 0.05 8.93 -30.89
N LEU A 215 1.03 8.31 -30.24
CA LEU A 215 2.45 8.47 -30.60
C LEU A 215 2.83 7.76 -31.90
N GLU A 216 2.10 6.70 -32.26
CA GLU A 216 2.33 5.94 -33.50
C GLU A 216 1.73 6.63 -34.74
N ASP A 217 0.62 7.36 -34.58
CA ASP A 217 -0.02 8.13 -35.65
C ASP A 217 0.87 9.32 -36.12
N ASP A 218 1.45 10.06 -35.18
CA ASP A 218 2.36 11.20 -35.46
C ASP A 218 3.68 10.79 -36.14
N GLY A 219 4.11 9.54 -35.99
CA GLY A 219 5.35 9.02 -36.62
C GLY A 219 5.19 8.62 -38.09
N SER A 220 3.97 8.43 -38.57
CA SER A 220 3.67 7.93 -39.92
C SER A 220 3.63 9.02 -41.02
N GLY A 221 3.61 10.30 -40.62
CA GLY A 221 3.46 11.44 -41.54
C GLY A 221 4.75 12.13 -41.99
N MET A 222 5.94 11.66 -41.57
CA MET A 222 7.24 12.29 -41.87
C MET A 222 8.20 11.41 -42.68
N ALA A 223 7.73 10.32 -43.29
CA ALA A 223 8.50 9.49 -44.22
C ALA A 223 8.18 9.82 -45.68
#